data_AF-A0A2A6RJN1-F1
#
_entry.id   AF-A0A2A6RJN1-F1
#
_cell.length_a   1.000
_cell.length_b   1.000
_cell.length_c   1.000
_cell.angle_alpha   90.00
_cell.angle_beta   90.00
_cell.angle_gamma   90.00
#
_symmetry.space_group_name_H-M   'P 1'
#
loop_
_entity.id
_entity.type
_entity.pdbx_description
1 polymer ?
#
loop_
_entity_poly.entity_id
_entity_poly.type
_entity_poly.pdbx_seq_one_letter_code
_entity_poly.pdbx_strand_id
1 'polypeptide(L)'
;MPSSLLLAGYFPLFFLVIATLMKATVFFQLKWESFKQSLRDAVLANLASAFVILLLSQLLLGLGNVFTTLFAAMVVSVIVEGFVLFMLRKRSLKVSYRAALLGNAVAFLFAYFYLFSFLTIF
;
A
#
# COMPACT_ATOMS: atom_id res chain seq x y z
N MET A 1 23.83 4.90 -4.66
CA MET A 1 23.39 6.12 -3.94
C MET A 1 22.11 6.80 -4.46
N PRO A 2 21.21 6.15 -5.24
CA PRO A 2 19.78 6.57 -5.31
C PRO A 2 18.88 5.82 -4.31
N SER A 3 19.22 4.57 -3.98
CA SER A 3 18.44 3.69 -3.09
C SER A 3 18.36 4.18 -1.64
N SER A 4 19.37 4.93 -1.18
CA SER A 4 19.39 5.52 0.16
C SER A 4 18.43 6.70 0.31
N LEU A 5 18.11 7.45 -0.75
CA LEU A 5 17.15 8.58 -0.69
C LEU A 5 15.68 8.12 -0.66
N LEU A 6 15.40 6.95 -1.24
CA LEU A 6 14.07 6.32 -1.20
C LEU A 6 13.76 5.66 0.15
N LEU A 7 14.80 5.29 0.91
CA LEU A 7 14.71 4.67 2.24
C LEU A 7 15.07 5.62 3.40
N ALA A 8 15.73 6.76 3.13
CA ALA A 8 16.13 7.72 4.16
C ALA A 8 15.24 8.98 4.12
N GLY A 9 14.52 9.22 5.22
CA GLY A 9 13.77 10.45 5.46
C GLY A 9 12.26 10.23 5.63
N TYR A 10 11.48 11.25 5.33
CA TYR A 10 10.02 11.28 5.55
C TYR A 10 9.20 10.57 4.46
N PHE A 11 9.82 10.04 3.41
CA PHE A 11 9.12 9.45 2.27
C PHE A 11 8.18 8.28 2.64
N PRO A 12 8.59 7.28 3.45
CA PRO A 12 7.68 6.20 3.84
C PRO A 12 6.44 6.70 4.60
N LEU A 13 6.60 7.73 5.44
CA LEU A 13 5.49 8.33 6.20
C LEU A 13 4.56 9.12 5.28
N PHE A 14 5.12 9.91 4.37
CA PHE A 14 4.34 10.67 3.40
C PHE A 14 3.58 9.73 2.43
N PHE A 15 4.25 8.68 1.96
CA PHE A 15 3.64 7.65 1.14
C PHE A 15 2.52 6.93 1.90
N LEU A 16 2.70 6.62 3.18
CA LEU A 16 1.65 6.02 4.00
C LEU A 16 0.39 6.91 4.04
N VAL A 17 0.55 8.22 4.21
CA VAL A 17 -0.57 9.17 4.20
C VAL A 17 -1.26 9.20 2.83
N ILE A 18 -0.49 9.37 1.74
CA ILE A 18 -1.06 9.41 0.38
C ILE A 18 -1.76 8.09 0.04
N ALA A 19 -1.10 6.96 0.29
CA ALA A 19 -1.66 5.63 0.03
C ALA A 19 -2.97 5.43 0.81
N THR A 20 -3.05 5.92 2.05
CA THR A 20 -4.27 5.88 2.85
C THR A 20 -5.40 6.68 2.20
N LEU A 21 -5.13 7.90 1.74
CA LEU A 21 -6.14 8.75 1.08
C LEU A 21 -6.60 8.16 -0.25
N MET A 22 -5.67 7.62 -1.04
CA MET A 22 -5.98 6.91 -2.29
C MET A 22 -6.88 5.69 -2.02
N LYS A 23 -6.51 4.84 -1.06
CA LYS A 23 -7.29 3.67 -0.67
C LYS A 23 -8.67 4.04 -0.15
N ALA A 24 -8.77 5.06 0.71
CA ALA A 24 -10.05 5.56 1.21
C ALA A 24 -10.98 6.01 0.07
N THR A 25 -10.41 6.68 -0.94
CA THR A 25 -11.14 7.13 -2.13
C THR A 25 -11.62 5.95 -2.98
N VAL A 26 -10.74 4.96 -3.23
CA VAL A 26 -11.10 3.74 -3.94
C VAL A 26 -12.19 2.97 -3.20
N PHE A 27 -12.06 2.78 -1.89
CA PHE A 27 -13.06 2.09 -1.07
C PHE A 27 -14.40 2.82 -1.12
N PHE A 28 -14.40 4.15 -1.03
CA PHE A 28 -15.62 4.95 -1.16
C PHE A 28 -16.28 4.78 -2.54
N GLN A 29 -15.50 4.82 -3.63
CA GLN A 29 -16.01 4.60 -4.99
C GLN A 29 -16.55 3.17 -5.20
N LEU A 30 -15.95 2.18 -4.54
CA LEU A 30 -16.44 0.80 -4.53
C LEU A 30 -17.69 0.59 -3.67
N LYS A 31 -18.26 1.68 -3.10
CA LYS A 31 -19.37 1.62 -2.15
C LYS A 31 -19.03 0.70 -0.97
N TRP A 32 -17.77 0.73 -0.53
CA TRP A 32 -17.34 -0.01 0.65
C TRP A 32 -18.12 0.48 1.86
N GLU A 33 -17.99 1.75 2.22
CA GLU A 33 -18.76 2.41 3.28
C GLU A 33 -18.79 3.93 3.02
N SER A 34 -19.45 4.69 3.91
CA SER A 34 -19.29 6.15 3.98
C SER A 34 -17.80 6.56 3.96
N PHE A 35 -17.47 7.72 3.42
CA PHE A 35 -16.08 8.16 3.25
C PHE A 35 -15.28 8.13 4.56
N LYS A 36 -15.87 8.62 5.68
CA LYS A 36 -15.23 8.60 7.01
C LYS A 36 -14.88 7.18 7.47
N GLN A 37 -15.78 6.24 7.24
CA GLN A 37 -15.57 4.83 7.59
C GLN A 37 -14.55 4.16 6.66
N SER A 38 -14.63 4.42 5.35
CA SER A 38 -13.65 3.96 4.37
C SER A 38 -12.25 4.48 4.69
N LEU A 39 -12.12 5.72 5.15
CA LEU A 39 -10.86 6.30 5.61
C LEU A 39 -10.32 5.57 6.85
N ARG A 40 -11.17 5.33 7.87
CA ARG A 40 -10.76 4.57 9.05
C ARG A 40 -10.30 3.15 8.69
N ASP A 41 -11.06 2.46 7.84
CA ASP A 41 -10.72 1.11 7.42
C ASP A 41 -9.41 1.09 6.61
N ALA A 42 -9.21 2.08 5.74
CA ALA A 42 -7.96 2.26 5.00
C ALA A 42 -6.77 2.54 5.93
N VAL A 43 -6.92 3.40 6.94
CA VAL A 43 -5.88 3.66 7.95
C VAL A 43 -5.48 2.36 8.65
N LEU A 44 -6.46 1.60 9.16
CA LEU A 44 -6.20 0.36 9.90
C LEU A 44 -5.53 -0.71 9.02
N ALA A 45 -6.05 -0.91 7.81
CA ALA A 45 -5.49 -1.87 6.86
C ALA A 45 -4.07 -1.47 6.45
N ASN A 46 -3.84 -0.20 6.12
CA ASN A 46 -2.56 0.31 5.66
C ASN A 46 -1.50 0.34 6.78
N LEU A 47 -1.90 0.57 8.03
CA LEU A 47 -1.00 0.44 9.18
C LEU A 47 -0.61 -1.02 9.43
N ALA A 48 -1.56 -1.95 9.33
CA ALA A 48 -1.29 -3.37 9.48
C ALA A 48 -0.34 -3.89 8.39
N SER A 49 -0.57 -3.52 7.13
CA SER A 49 0.33 -3.89 6.03
C SER A 49 1.71 -3.24 6.15
N ALA A 50 1.78 -1.96 6.54
CA ALA A 50 3.05 -1.28 6.80
C ALA A 50 3.86 -1.96 7.90
N PHE A 51 3.20 -2.39 8.99
CA PHE A 51 3.86 -3.14 10.06
C PHE A 51 4.39 -4.49 9.57
N VAL A 52 3.61 -5.26 8.80
CA VAL A 52 4.08 -6.53 8.23
C VAL A 52 5.22 -6.33 7.22
N ILE A 53 5.14 -5.32 6.35
CA ILE A 53 6.20 -4.97 5.41
C ILE A 53 7.48 -4.58 6.15
N LEU A 54 7.37 -3.84 7.26
CA LEU A 54 8.51 -3.48 8.09
C LEU A 54 9.19 -4.73 8.67
N LEU A 55 8.42 -5.69 9.19
CA LEU A 55 8.95 -6.97 9.69
C LEU A 55 9.63 -7.78 8.59
N LEU A 56 9.12 -7.72 7.36
CA LEU A 56 9.69 -8.41 6.20
C LEU A 56 10.74 -7.57 5.44
N SER A 57 11.11 -6.39 5.93
CA SER A 57 11.92 -5.42 5.18
C SER A 57 13.27 -5.98 4.76
N GLN A 58 13.98 -6.71 5.63
CA GLN A 58 15.26 -7.33 5.29
C GLN A 58 15.12 -8.35 4.15
N LEU A 59 14.08 -9.18 4.18
CA LEU A 59 13.81 -10.16 3.14
C LEU A 59 13.45 -9.48 1.82
N LEU A 60 12.59 -8.45 1.87
CA LEU A 60 12.16 -7.70 0.69
C LEU A 60 13.32 -6.94 0.04
N LEU A 61 14.17 -6.30 0.84
CA LEU A 61 15.37 -5.60 0.37
C LEU A 61 16.42 -6.56 -0.20
N GLY A 62 16.43 -7.81 0.24
CA GLY A 62 17.29 -8.87 -0.30
C GLY A 62 17.03 -9.22 -1.76
N LEU A 63 15.91 -8.78 -2.35
CA LEU A 63 15.60 -8.99 -3.77
C LEU A 63 16.49 -8.17 -4.72
N GLY A 64 17.22 -7.16 -4.22
CA GLY A 64 18.25 -6.41 -4.94
C GLY A 64 17.73 -5.40 -5.98
N ASN A 65 16.59 -5.67 -6.61
CA ASN A 65 15.92 -4.75 -7.54
C ASN A 65 14.79 -3.98 -6.85
N VAL A 66 14.81 -2.64 -6.94
CA VAL A 66 13.84 -1.77 -6.27
C VAL A 66 12.41 -1.95 -6.78
N PHE A 67 12.22 -2.18 -8.08
CA PHE A 67 10.89 -2.40 -8.67
C PHE A 67 10.33 -3.77 -8.26
N THR A 68 11.18 -4.81 -8.25
CA THR A 68 10.80 -6.13 -7.73
C THR A 68 10.45 -6.06 -6.25
N THR A 69 11.19 -5.28 -5.47
CA THR A 69 10.92 -5.04 -4.04
C THR A 69 9.58 -4.34 -3.83
N LEU A 70 9.29 -3.28 -4.60
CA LEU A 70 8.01 -2.58 -4.55
C LEU A 70 6.84 -3.50 -4.93
N PHE A 71 7.01 -4.32 -5.97
CA PHE A 71 5.98 -5.27 -6.39
C PHE A 71 5.74 -6.34 -5.32
N ALA A 72 6.79 -6.90 -4.73
CA ALA A 72 6.67 -7.86 -3.63
C ALA A 72 5.98 -7.23 -2.41
N ALA A 73 6.33 -5.99 -2.05
CA ALA A 73 5.66 -5.24 -0.98
C ALA A 73 4.17 -5.00 -1.29
N MET A 74 3.81 -4.70 -2.54
CA MET A 74 2.41 -4.60 -2.97
C MET A 74 1.68 -5.93 -2.75
N VAL A 75 2.26 -7.06 -3.14
CA VAL A 75 1.64 -8.39 -2.98
C VAL A 75 1.39 -8.68 -1.50
N VAL A 76 2.40 -8.48 -0.64
CA VAL A 76 2.25 -8.62 0.82
C VAL A 76 1.13 -7.71 1.34
N SER A 77 1.11 -6.45 0.90
CA SER A 77 0.09 -5.48 1.30
C SER A 77 -1.32 -5.95 0.92
N VAL A 78 -1.53 -6.42 -0.31
CA VAL A 78 -2.84 -6.94 -0.75
C VAL A 78 -3.30 -8.11 0.11
N ILE A 79 -2.38 -9.01 0.48
CA ILE A 79 -2.70 -10.17 1.32
C ILE A 79 -3.12 -9.72 2.72
N VAL A 80 -2.33 -8.86 3.35
CA VAL A 80 -2.59 -8.38 4.72
C VAL A 80 -3.86 -7.52 4.77
N GLU A 81 -4.00 -6.58 3.84
CA GLU A 81 -5.16 -5.68 3.82
C GLU A 81 -6.44 -6.40 3.45
N GLY A 82 -6.40 -7.35 2.51
CA GLY A 82 -7.55 -8.19 2.19
C GLY A 82 -8.08 -8.92 3.42
N PHE A 83 -7.17 -9.46 4.24
CA PHE A 83 -7.51 -10.11 5.49
C PHE A 83 -8.03 -9.14 6.56
N VAL A 84 -7.39 -7.99 6.75
CA VAL A 84 -7.83 -6.98 7.73
C VAL A 84 -9.21 -6.43 7.36
N LEU A 85 -9.45 -6.08 6.09
CA LEU A 85 -10.76 -5.62 5.61
C LEU A 85 -11.85 -6.69 5.79
N PHE A 86 -11.50 -7.95 5.55
CA PHE A 86 -12.38 -9.08 5.84
C PHE A 86 -12.76 -9.13 7.32
N MET A 87 -11.79 -9.00 8.24
CA MET A 87 -12.05 -8.99 9.68
C MET A 87 -12.89 -7.78 10.13
N LEU A 88 -12.62 -6.59 9.60
CA LEU A 88 -13.29 -5.35 9.99
C LEU A 88 -14.77 -5.33 9.61
N ARG A 89 -15.13 -5.88 8.44
CA ARG A 89 -16.49 -5.76 7.90
C ARG A 89 -17.23 -7.09 7.73
N LYS A 90 -16.57 -8.22 7.94
CA LYS A 90 -17.13 -9.58 7.76
C LYS A 90 -17.83 -9.78 6.41
N ARG A 91 -17.42 -9.04 5.37
CA ARG A 91 -17.86 -9.22 3.99
C ARG A 91 -17.21 -10.48 3.42
N SER A 92 -17.63 -10.93 2.24
CA SER A 92 -16.97 -12.09 1.62
C SER A 92 -15.49 -11.82 1.33
N LEU A 93 -14.66 -12.88 1.39
CA LEU A 93 -13.22 -12.80 1.08
C LEU A 93 -13.00 -12.19 -0.31
N LYS A 94 -13.77 -12.63 -1.32
CA LYS A 94 -13.68 -12.12 -2.69
C LYS A 94 -13.86 -10.61 -2.76
N VAL A 95 -14.81 -10.04 -2.01
CA VAL A 95 -15.08 -8.59 -2.02
C VAL A 95 -13.96 -7.83 -1.29
N SER A 96 -13.50 -8.36 -0.15
CA SER A 96 -12.44 -7.72 0.66
C SER A 96 -11.09 -7.70 -0.08
N TYR A 97 -10.70 -8.82 -0.68
CA TYR A 97 -9.47 -8.91 -1.49
C TYR A 97 -9.55 -8.09 -2.77
N ARG A 98 -10.74 -7.97 -3.40
CA ARG A 98 -10.92 -7.07 -4.55
C ARG A 98 -10.72 -5.61 -4.16
N ALA A 99 -11.27 -5.18 -3.03
CA ALA A 99 -11.06 -3.83 -2.51
C ALA A 99 -9.58 -3.58 -2.21
N ALA A 100 -8.91 -4.49 -1.49
CA ALA A 100 -7.49 -4.42 -1.20
C ALA A 100 -6.64 -4.36 -2.46
N LEU A 101 -6.92 -5.20 -3.46
CA LEU A 101 -6.18 -5.21 -4.73
C LEU A 101 -6.29 -3.88 -5.45
N LEU A 102 -7.51 -3.35 -5.60
CA LEU A 102 -7.73 -2.07 -6.31
C LEU A 102 -7.10 -0.90 -5.56
N GLY A 103 -7.24 -0.85 -4.24
CA GLY A 103 -6.63 0.19 -3.41
C GLY A 103 -5.11 0.18 -3.47
N ASN A 104 -4.50 -1.02 -3.40
CA ASN A 104 -3.04 -1.17 -3.52
C ASN A 104 -2.53 -0.95 -4.94
N ALA A 105 -3.28 -1.32 -5.98
CA ALA A 105 -2.87 -1.07 -7.35
C ALA A 105 -2.71 0.42 -7.64
N VAL A 106 -3.65 1.26 -7.16
CA VAL A 106 -3.55 2.72 -7.31
C VAL A 106 -2.35 3.28 -6.54
N ALA A 107 -2.17 2.86 -5.29
CA ALA A 107 -1.03 3.30 -4.47
C ALA A 107 0.33 2.82 -5.05
N PHE A 108 0.36 1.61 -5.61
CA PHE A 108 1.53 1.05 -6.27
C PHE A 108 1.89 1.82 -7.54
N LEU A 109 0.91 2.14 -8.40
CA LEU A 109 1.14 2.96 -9.59
C LEU A 109 1.71 4.33 -9.21
N PHE A 110 1.19 4.96 -8.16
CA PHE A 110 1.75 6.20 -7.64
C PHE A 110 3.20 6.03 -7.18
N ALA A 111 3.51 5.00 -6.38
CA ALA A 111 4.87 4.71 -5.94
C ALA A 111 5.82 4.46 -7.12
N TYR A 112 5.34 3.73 -8.12
CA TYR A 112 6.08 3.38 -9.33
C TYR A 112 6.40 4.62 -10.15
N PHE A 113 5.41 5.46 -10.45
CA PHE A 113 5.60 6.71 -11.19
C PHE A 113 6.48 7.69 -10.43
N TYR A 114 6.31 7.79 -9.10
CA TYR A 114 7.17 8.59 -8.25
C TYR A 114 8.62 8.13 -8.38
N LEU A 115 8.89 6.83 -8.25
CA LEU A 115 10.26 6.31 -8.38
C LEU A 115 10.83 6.49 -9.78
N PHE A 116 10.00 6.31 -10.81
CA PHE A 116 10.39 6.49 -12.20
C PHE A 116 10.76 7.94 -12.52
N SER A 117 10.07 8.94 -11.95
CA SER A 117 10.37 10.35 -12.23
C SER A 117 11.78 10.76 -11.77
N PHE A 118 12.30 10.18 -10.68
CA PHE A 118 13.69 10.40 -10.28
C PHE A 118 14.71 9.73 -11.21
N LEU A 119 14.36 8.60 -11.82
CA LEU A 119 15.25 7.93 -12.80
C LEU A 119 15.37 8.70 -14.12
N THR A 120 14.44 9.61 -14.41
CA THR A 120 14.44 10.43 -15.63
C THR A 120 15.05 11.83 -15.44
N ILE A 121 15.28 12.24 -14.19
CA ILE A 121 15.80 13.58 -13.85
C ILE A 121 17.33 13.54 -13.57
N PHE A 122 17.91 12.35 -13.46
CA PHE A 122 19.36 12.09 -13.33
C PHE A 122 19.84 11.17 -14.45
#